data_AF-A0A819GQF0-F1
#
_entry.id   AF-A0A819GQF0-F1
#
_cell.length_a   1.000
_cell.length_b   1.000
_cell.length_c   1.000
_cell.angle_alpha   90.00
_cell.angle_beta   90.00
_cell.angle_gamma   90.00
#
_symmetry.space_group_name_H-M   'P 1'
#
loop_
_entity.id
_entity.type
_entity.pdbx_description
1 polymer ?
#
loop_
_entity_poly.entity_id
_entity_poly.type
_entity_poly.pdbx_seq_one_letter_code
_entity_poly.pdbx_strand_id
1 'polypeptide(L)'
;QFNISYKENEQVNCQALNVFFLVRHNYVAHPRNPSGKITRQLTNEQQILDDLKIKFSKYRGVNFSFNHFEESSIEQQLNVISQTDIFIGVHGAGLTHVLFMKPNRCLIELIPAPGSIGVHYELMALLNGIEYRNRLISDRSLETSQAIFECVMEKVSQVCP
;
A
#
# COMPACT_ATOMS: atom_id res chain seq x y z
N GLN A 1 21.68 6.04 12.63
CA GLN A 1 20.39 6.47 13.21
C GLN A 1 19.61 7.07 12.05
N PHE A 2 18.52 6.43 11.59
CA PHE A 2 17.67 7.07 10.57
C PHE A 2 17.13 8.33 11.22
N ASN A 3 17.56 9.48 10.72
CA ASN A 3 17.21 10.79 11.24
C ASN A 3 15.78 11.11 10.80
N ILE A 4 14.82 10.36 11.34
CA ILE A 4 13.39 10.46 11.06
C ILE A 4 12.86 11.68 11.82
N SER A 5 13.31 12.87 11.41
CA SER A 5 12.76 14.14 11.86
C SER A 5 11.67 14.54 10.87
N TYR A 6 10.47 13.99 11.02
CA TYR A 6 9.33 14.49 10.28
C TYR A 6 8.89 15.83 10.86
N LYS A 7 8.54 16.78 10.00
CA LYS A 7 7.74 17.92 10.45
C LYS A 7 6.34 17.35 10.71
N GLU A 8 5.93 17.30 11.98
CA GLU A 8 4.63 16.76 12.40
C GLU A 8 3.44 17.38 11.64
N ASN A 9 3.61 18.58 11.07
CA ASN A 9 2.59 19.34 10.34
C ASN A 9 2.81 19.42 8.82
N GLU A 10 3.56 18.48 8.21
CA GLU A 10 3.72 18.45 6.74
C GLU A 10 2.39 18.09 6.05
N GLN A 11 1.77 19.09 5.42
CA GLN A 11 0.53 18.93 4.67
C GLN A 11 0.73 18.03 3.44
N VAL A 12 -0.35 17.37 3.03
CA VAL A 12 -0.37 16.57 1.80
C VAL A 12 -0.43 17.52 0.59
N ASN A 13 0.38 17.25 -0.42
CA ASN A 13 0.37 18.02 -1.67
C ASN A 13 -0.73 17.48 -2.60
N CYS A 14 -1.88 18.14 -2.64
CA CYS A 14 -3.02 17.73 -3.46
C CYS A 14 -2.80 17.83 -4.98
N GLN A 15 -1.71 18.46 -5.42
CA GLN A 15 -1.32 18.49 -6.83
C GLN A 15 -0.39 17.33 -7.23
N ALA A 16 0.14 16.59 -6.26
CA ALA A 16 1.09 15.51 -6.48
C ALA A 16 1.03 14.47 -5.35
N LEU A 17 -0.15 13.92 -5.09
CA LEU A 17 -0.38 12.89 -4.07
C LEU A 17 0.16 11.55 -4.57
N ASN A 18 1.08 10.95 -3.81
CA ASN A 18 1.71 9.69 -4.17
C ASN A 18 0.93 8.50 -3.59
N VAL A 19 0.34 7.70 -4.47
CA VAL A 19 -0.30 6.43 -4.15
C VAL A 19 0.64 5.30 -4.53
N PHE A 20 1.05 4.49 -3.55
CA PHE A 20 1.93 3.36 -3.77
C PHE A 20 1.23 2.06 -3.42
N PHE A 21 1.24 1.10 -4.36
CA PHE A 21 0.70 -0.24 -4.16
C PHE A 21 1.83 -1.28 -4.07
N LEU A 22 2.03 -1.86 -2.88
CA LEU A 22 2.86 -3.04 -2.72
C LEU A 22 2.10 -4.30 -3.11
N VAL A 23 2.53 -4.89 -4.21
CA VAL A 23 2.02 -6.15 -4.74
C VAL A 23 2.88 -7.32 -4.28
N ARG A 24 2.40 -8.55 -4.48
CA ARG A 24 3.04 -9.76 -3.95
C ARG A 24 3.06 -10.83 -5.03
N HIS A 25 4.26 -11.27 -5.41
CA HIS A 25 4.42 -12.42 -6.31
C HIS A 25 5.19 -13.57 -5.65
N ASN A 26 5.49 -14.63 -6.40
CA ASN A 26 6.20 -15.79 -5.85
C ASN A 26 7.71 -15.49 -5.80
N TYR A 27 8.29 -15.64 -4.62
CA TYR A 27 9.73 -15.49 -4.38
C TYR A 27 10.16 -16.34 -3.18
N VAL A 28 11.45 -16.68 -3.10
CA VAL A 28 12.00 -17.45 -1.99
C VAL A 28 12.20 -16.52 -0.78
N ALA A 29 11.16 -16.40 0.04
CA ALA A 29 11.17 -15.50 1.21
C ALA A 29 12.06 -15.96 2.37
N HIS A 30 12.25 -17.27 2.54
CA HIS A 30 13.05 -17.84 3.61
C HIS A 30 13.55 -19.24 3.18
N PRO A 31 14.68 -19.74 3.70
CA PRO A 31 15.14 -21.12 3.48
C PRO A 31 14.11 -22.24 3.80
N ARG A 32 13.04 -21.91 4.52
CA ARG A 32 11.92 -22.82 4.87
C ARG A 32 10.76 -22.77 3.86
N ASN A 33 10.85 -21.92 2.83
CA ASN A 33 9.92 -21.83 1.71
C ASN A 33 10.66 -22.02 0.38
N PRO A 34 11.22 -23.21 0.11
CA PRO A 34 12.02 -23.45 -1.09
C PRO A 34 11.22 -23.37 -2.39
N SER A 35 9.89 -23.57 -2.34
CA SER A 35 9.01 -23.44 -3.52
C SER A 35 8.78 -21.98 -3.94
N GLY A 36 9.12 -21.02 -3.08
CA GLY A 36 8.86 -19.60 -3.30
C GLY A 36 7.37 -19.24 -3.37
N LYS A 37 6.47 -20.17 -3.06
CA LYS A 37 5.03 -19.92 -3.14
C LYS A 37 4.62 -18.98 -2.02
N ILE A 38 4.00 -17.86 -2.38
CA ILE A 38 3.49 -16.88 -1.42
C ILE A 38 1.96 -17.00 -1.35
N THR A 39 1.41 -16.89 -0.15
CA THR A 39 -0.05 -16.86 0.06
C THR A 39 -0.56 -15.43 0.01
N ARG A 40 -1.88 -15.25 -0.17
CA ARG A 40 -2.53 -13.92 -0.21
C ARG A 40 -1.95 -13.05 -1.34
N GLN A 41 -1.94 -13.61 -2.54
CA GLN A 41 -1.59 -12.91 -3.78
C GLN A 41 -2.86 -12.57 -4.56
N LEU A 42 -2.76 -11.60 -5.46
CA LEU A 42 -3.79 -11.34 -6.45
C LEU A 42 -3.48 -12.16 -7.70
N THR A 43 -4.31 -13.15 -8.01
CA THR A 43 -4.02 -14.04 -9.14
C THR A 43 -4.19 -13.36 -10.50
N ASN A 44 -4.98 -12.28 -10.57
CA ASN A 44 -5.11 -11.38 -11.72
C ASN A 44 -4.38 -10.04 -11.51
N GLU A 45 -3.24 -10.04 -10.81
CA GLU A 45 -2.44 -8.86 -10.45
C GLU A 45 -2.24 -7.89 -11.62
N GLN A 46 -1.71 -8.35 -12.76
CA GLN A 46 -1.41 -7.47 -13.90
C GLN A 46 -2.67 -6.76 -14.43
N GLN A 47 -3.80 -7.47 -14.53
CA GLN A 47 -5.06 -6.87 -14.97
C GLN A 47 -5.56 -5.80 -14.00
N ILE A 48 -5.43 -6.05 -12.69
CA ILE A 48 -5.78 -5.08 -11.64
C ILE A 48 -4.89 -3.85 -11.75
N LEU A 49 -3.57 -4.04 -11.92
CA LEU A 49 -2.60 -2.95 -12.01
C LEU A 49 -2.82 -2.09 -13.25
N ASP A 50 -3.14 -2.70 -14.40
CA ASP A 50 -3.42 -1.99 -15.64
C ASP A 50 -4.71 -1.18 -15.54
N ASP A 51 -5.79 -1.75 -14.95
CA ASP A 51 -7.03 -1.02 -14.72
C ASP A 51 -6.84 0.15 -13.73
N LEU A 52 -6.11 -0.06 -12.63
CA LEU A 52 -5.79 1.00 -11.67
C LEU A 52 -4.99 2.13 -12.31
N LYS A 53 -3.98 1.81 -13.15
CA LYS A 53 -3.23 2.81 -13.92
C LYS A 53 -4.15 3.64 -14.80
N ILE A 54 -5.05 3.00 -15.55
CA ILE A 54 -6.03 3.68 -16.41
C ILE A 54 -6.95 4.59 -15.57
N LYS A 55 -7.47 4.09 -14.44
CA LYS A 55 -8.34 4.87 -13.56
C LYS A 55 -7.63 6.09 -12.96
N PHE A 56 -6.44 5.92 -12.38
CA PHE A 56 -5.69 7.02 -11.76
C PHE A 56 -5.14 8.02 -12.77
N SER A 57 -4.85 7.62 -14.02
CA SER A 57 -4.41 8.56 -15.07
C SER A 57 -5.42 9.69 -15.36
N LYS A 58 -6.69 9.51 -14.98
CA LYS A 58 -7.74 10.52 -15.11
C LYS A 58 -7.66 11.61 -14.02
N TYR A 59 -6.84 11.42 -12.99
CA TYR A 59 -6.70 12.30 -11.83
C TYR A 59 -5.31 12.93 -11.82
N ARG A 60 -5.18 14.14 -12.39
CA ARG A 60 -3.90 14.84 -12.59
C ARG A 60 -3.09 15.09 -11.31
N GLY A 61 -3.74 15.10 -10.15
CA GLY A 61 -3.08 15.31 -8.85
C GLY A 61 -2.63 14.01 -8.17
N VAL A 62 -2.80 12.84 -8.80
CA VAL A 62 -2.50 11.54 -8.21
C VAL A 62 -1.43 10.81 -9.01
N ASN A 63 -0.31 10.52 -8.35
CA ASN A 63 0.77 9.71 -8.88
C ASN A 63 0.62 8.28 -8.37
N PHE A 64 0.05 7.40 -9.21
CA PHE A 64 -0.07 5.99 -8.89
C PHE A 64 1.17 5.21 -9.32
N SER A 65 1.73 4.43 -8.40
CA SER A 65 2.87 3.54 -8.64
C SER A 65 2.68 2.21 -7.90
N PHE A 66 3.39 1.18 -8.34
CA PHE A 66 3.41 -0.12 -7.69
C PHE A 66 4.79 -0.75 -7.80
N ASN A 67 5.12 -1.67 -6.89
CA ASN A 67 6.38 -2.42 -6.95
C ASN A 67 6.29 -3.74 -6.16
N HIS A 68 7.26 -4.61 -6.39
CA HIS A 68 7.56 -5.82 -5.63
C HIS A 68 8.82 -5.54 -4.80
N PHE A 69 8.69 -5.43 -3.48
CA PHE A 69 9.82 -5.04 -2.62
C PHE A 69 10.93 -6.09 -2.56
N GLU A 70 10.58 -7.36 -2.75
CA GLU A 70 11.52 -8.47 -2.90
C GLU A 70 12.52 -8.30 -4.05
N GLU A 71 12.21 -7.44 -5.04
CA GLU A 71 13.09 -7.14 -6.17
C GLU A 71 13.92 -5.85 -5.97
N SER A 72 13.73 -5.15 -4.85
CA SER A 72 14.32 -3.83 -4.57
C SER A 72 15.25 -3.87 -3.36
N SER A 73 16.28 -3.03 -3.36
CA SER A 73 17.12 -2.84 -2.17
C SER A 73 16.33 -2.16 -1.05
N ILE A 74 16.74 -2.34 0.21
CA ILE A 74 16.10 -1.65 1.35
C ILE A 74 16.13 -0.14 1.19
N GLU A 75 17.21 0.43 0.64
CA GLU A 75 17.30 1.86 0.36
C GLU A 75 16.20 2.31 -0.61
N GLN A 76 15.97 1.56 -1.69
CA GLN A 76 14.90 1.84 -2.66
C GLN A 76 13.52 1.72 -2.01
N GLN A 77 13.29 0.69 -1.19
CA GLN A 77 12.03 0.49 -0.47
C GLN A 77 11.73 1.67 0.46
N LEU A 78 12.72 2.08 1.26
CA LEU A 78 12.58 3.22 2.18
C LEU A 78 12.38 4.55 1.44
N ASN A 79 13.05 4.75 0.31
CA ASN A 79 12.87 5.94 -0.52
C ASN A 79 11.43 6.05 -1.04
N VAL A 80 10.86 4.95 -1.58
CA VAL A 80 9.47 4.92 -2.05
C VAL A 80 8.49 5.19 -0.89
N ILE A 81 8.66 4.50 0.22
CA ILE A 81 7.73 4.57 1.37
C ILE A 81 7.74 5.95 2.03
N SER A 82 8.92 6.56 2.20
CA SER A 82 9.04 7.89 2.81
C SER A 82 8.38 9.01 2.00
N GLN A 83 8.14 8.77 0.71
CA GLN A 83 7.48 9.70 -0.21
C GLN A 83 6.00 9.36 -0.46
N THR A 84 5.51 8.24 0.07
CA THR A 84 4.16 7.75 -0.14
C THR A 84 3.15 8.47 0.76
N ASP A 85 2.05 8.96 0.18
CA ASP A 85 0.95 9.57 0.93
C ASP A 85 -0.16 8.57 1.25
N ILE A 86 -0.45 7.65 0.32
CA ILE A 86 -1.37 6.54 0.52
C ILE A 86 -0.64 5.24 0.15
N PHE A 87 -0.38 4.41 1.15
CA PHE A 87 0.23 3.11 1.00
C PHE A 87 -0.84 2.03 0.97
N ILE A 88 -0.89 1.24 -0.08
CA ILE A 88 -1.83 0.13 -0.25
C ILE A 88 -1.03 -1.16 -0.36
N GLY A 89 -1.51 -2.25 0.23
CA GLY A 89 -0.90 -3.55 -0.02
C GLY A 89 -1.72 -4.70 0.51
N VAL A 90 -1.48 -5.88 -0.06
CA VAL A 90 -2.12 -7.10 0.42
C VAL A 90 -1.52 -7.53 1.76
N HIS A 91 -2.36 -7.87 2.74
CA HIS A 91 -1.98 -8.30 4.08
C HIS A 91 -0.70 -9.15 4.07
N GLY A 92 0.36 -8.65 4.69
CA GLY A 92 1.67 -9.31 4.70
C GLY A 92 2.77 -8.45 5.31
N ALA A 93 3.90 -9.07 5.64
CA ALA A 93 5.01 -8.42 6.35
C ALA A 93 5.53 -7.15 5.65
N GLY A 94 5.37 -7.02 4.33
CA GLY A 94 5.70 -5.78 3.63
C GLY A 94 4.99 -4.53 4.16
N LEU A 95 3.80 -4.67 4.76
CA LEU A 95 3.06 -3.55 5.35
C LEU A 95 3.74 -2.96 6.61
N THR A 96 4.75 -3.62 7.20
CA THR A 96 5.53 -3.03 8.31
C THR A 96 6.29 -1.77 7.89
N HIS A 97 6.42 -1.53 6.58
CA HIS A 97 6.97 -0.28 6.05
C HIS A 97 6.16 0.96 6.46
N VAL A 98 4.93 0.80 6.95
CA VAL A 98 4.15 1.90 7.55
C VAL A 98 4.92 2.67 8.62
N LEU A 99 5.90 2.04 9.30
CA LEU A 99 6.77 2.68 10.28
C LEU A 99 7.73 3.75 9.70
N PHE A 100 7.92 3.76 8.38
CA PHE A 100 8.81 4.70 7.68
C PHE A 100 8.05 5.72 6.82
N MET A 101 6.73 5.68 6.86
CA MET A 101 5.88 6.70 6.24
C MET A 101 5.86 7.96 7.10
N LYS A 102 5.56 9.09 6.46
CA LYS A 102 5.30 10.36 7.17
C LYS A 102 4.00 10.27 7.98
N PRO A 103 3.86 11.02 9.08
CA PRO A 103 2.58 11.16 9.78
C PRO A 103 1.53 11.83 8.88
N ASN A 104 0.26 11.71 9.27
CA ASN A 104 -0.93 12.19 8.55
C ASN A 104 -1.11 11.55 7.15
N ARG A 105 -0.50 10.39 6.92
CA ARG A 105 -0.66 9.57 5.71
C ARG A 105 -1.61 8.41 5.97
N CYS A 106 -1.84 7.57 4.96
CA CYS A 106 -2.80 6.47 5.06
C CYS A 106 -2.17 5.13 4.69
N LEU A 107 -2.43 4.10 5.49
CA LEU A 107 -2.24 2.70 5.13
C LEU A 107 -3.62 2.07 4.83
N ILE A 108 -3.75 1.48 3.65
CA ILE A 108 -4.90 0.67 3.23
C ILE A 108 -4.46 -0.79 3.10
N GLU A 109 -4.88 -1.60 4.06
CA GLU A 109 -4.63 -3.03 4.07
C GLU A 109 -5.69 -3.81 3.27
N LEU A 110 -5.26 -4.55 2.26
CA LEU A 110 -6.13 -5.40 1.45
C LEU A 110 -6.18 -6.84 2.00
N ILE A 111 -7.39 -7.36 2.18
CA ILE A 111 -7.65 -8.66 2.81
C ILE A 111 -8.32 -9.59 1.78
N PRO A 112 -7.59 -10.55 1.18
CA PRO A 112 -8.11 -11.39 0.09
C PRO A 112 -8.99 -12.54 0.55
N ALA A 113 -9.04 -12.85 1.84
CA ALA A 113 -9.95 -13.84 2.40
C ALA A 113 -10.31 -13.46 3.85
N PRO A 114 -11.56 -13.68 4.28
CA PRO A 114 -11.95 -13.47 5.66
C PRO A 114 -11.16 -14.42 6.58
N GLY A 115 -10.58 -13.87 7.64
CA GLY A 115 -9.78 -14.59 8.63
C GLY A 115 -9.27 -13.63 9.70
N SER A 116 -8.73 -14.16 10.80
CA SER A 116 -8.16 -13.33 11.87
C SER A 116 -6.88 -12.66 11.40
N ILE A 117 -7.04 -11.46 10.87
CA ILE A 117 -5.95 -10.53 10.62
C ILE A 117 -5.74 -9.76 11.93
N GLY A 118 -4.53 -9.86 12.48
CA GLY A 118 -4.19 -9.20 13.73
C GLY A 118 -4.25 -7.68 13.60
N VAL A 119 -4.38 -7.00 14.73
CA VAL A 119 -4.45 -5.53 14.84
C VAL A 119 -3.09 -4.83 14.65
N HIS A 120 -2.03 -5.58 14.32
CA HIS A 120 -0.66 -5.07 14.41
C HIS A 120 -0.38 -3.92 13.44
N TYR A 121 -0.95 -3.92 12.23
CA TYR A 121 -0.76 -2.79 11.30
C TYR A 121 -1.53 -1.55 11.71
N GLU A 122 -2.72 -1.72 12.29
CA GLU A 122 -3.49 -0.62 12.89
C GLU A 122 -2.70 0.02 14.04
N LEU A 123 -2.13 -0.79 14.92
CA LEU A 123 -1.28 -0.31 16.02
C LEU A 123 -0.01 0.37 15.52
N MET A 124 0.68 -0.19 14.51
CA MET A 124 1.86 0.45 13.92
C MET A 124 1.53 1.78 13.26
N ALA A 125 0.40 1.85 12.53
CA ALA A 125 -0.08 3.08 11.93
C ALA A 125 -0.39 4.13 13.00
N LEU A 126 -1.13 3.75 14.05
CA LEU A 126 -1.46 4.62 15.18
C LEU A 126 -0.20 5.17 15.85
N LEU A 127 0.80 4.31 16.13
CA LEU A 127 2.07 4.72 16.73
C LEU A 127 2.87 5.69 15.86
N ASN A 128 2.69 5.64 14.53
CA ASN A 128 3.37 6.51 13.58
C ASN A 128 2.50 7.69 13.10
N GLY A 129 1.35 7.95 13.74
CA GLY A 129 0.44 9.04 13.37
C GLY A 129 -0.17 8.88 11.97
N ILE A 130 -0.38 7.64 11.52
CA ILE A 130 -0.91 7.28 10.21
C ILE A 130 -2.34 6.77 10.37
N GLU A 131 -3.21 7.16 9.45
CA GLU A 131 -4.55 6.61 9.37
C GLU A 131 -4.50 5.18 8.82
N TYR A 132 -5.21 4.27 9.48
CA TYR A 132 -5.32 2.89 9.04
C TYR A 132 -6.72 2.60 8.53
N ARG A 133 -6.79 1.87 7.41
CA ARG A 133 -8.01 1.30 6.85
C ARG A 133 -7.74 -0.12 6.39
N ASN A 134 -8.78 -0.94 6.37
CA ASN A 134 -8.74 -2.21 5.69
C ASN A 134 -9.91 -2.37 4.71
N ARG A 135 -9.69 -3.23 3.71
CA ARG A 135 -10.69 -3.56 2.70
C ARG A 135 -10.64 -5.04 2.39
N LEU A 136 -11.77 -5.72 2.58
CA LEU A 136 -11.97 -7.06 2.03
C LEU A 136 -11.98 -6.96 0.50
N ILE A 137 -11.23 -7.84 -0.15
CA ILE A 137 -11.18 -7.96 -1.59
C ILE A 137 -11.36 -9.42 -2.02
N SER A 138 -11.91 -9.62 -3.21
CA SER A 138 -12.14 -10.94 -3.78
C SER A 138 -11.04 -11.27 -4.78
N ASP A 139 -10.20 -12.26 -4.49
CA ASP A 139 -9.24 -12.75 -5.50
C ASP A 139 -10.01 -13.20 -6.77
N ARG A 140 -9.42 -12.95 -7.95
CA ARG A 140 -10.02 -13.24 -9.28
C ARG A 140 -11.26 -12.44 -9.64
N SER A 141 -11.65 -11.45 -8.84
CA SER A 141 -12.76 -10.57 -9.19
C SER A 141 -12.28 -9.38 -10.04
N LEU A 142 -13.05 -9.07 -11.10
CA LEU A 142 -12.91 -7.81 -11.85
C LEU A 142 -13.31 -6.60 -11.00
N GLU A 143 -14.02 -6.81 -9.90
CA GLU A 143 -14.42 -5.76 -8.96
C GLU A 143 -13.29 -5.35 -8.03
N THR A 144 -12.19 -6.11 -7.96
CA THR A 144 -11.09 -5.83 -7.02
C THR A 144 -10.41 -4.51 -7.31
N SER A 145 -10.13 -4.21 -8.58
CA SER A 145 -9.57 -2.91 -8.96
C SER A 145 -10.55 -1.77 -8.68
N GLN A 146 -11.86 -1.99 -8.82
CA GLN A 146 -12.89 -1.02 -8.48
C GLN A 146 -12.92 -0.76 -6.97
N ALA A 147 -12.95 -1.80 -6.14
CA ALA A 147 -12.96 -1.68 -4.69
C ALA A 147 -11.70 -1.00 -4.14
N ILE A 148 -10.52 -1.31 -4.70
CA ILE A 148 -9.27 -0.63 -4.36
C ILE A 148 -9.37 0.85 -4.74
N PHE A 149 -9.77 1.14 -5.98
CA PHE A 149 -9.86 2.50 -6.49
C PHE A 149 -10.82 3.36 -5.68
N GLU A 150 -12.02 2.87 -5.37
CA GLU A 150 -13.00 3.58 -4.54
C GLU A 150 -12.47 3.88 -3.15
N CYS A 151 -11.82 2.90 -2.50
CA CYS A 151 -11.25 3.08 -1.17
C CYS A 151 -10.16 4.16 -1.16
N VAL A 152 -9.31 4.19 -2.18
CA VAL A 152 -8.30 5.23 -2.34
C VAL A 152 -8.94 6.59 -2.59
N MET A 153 -9.90 6.66 -3.51
CA MET A 153 -10.53 7.94 -3.87
C MET A 153 -11.35 8.54 -2.73
N GLU A 154 -11.98 7.72 -1.90
CA GLU A 154 -12.61 8.16 -0.65
C GLU A 154 -11.59 8.83 0.28
N LYS A 155 -10.37 8.27 0.37
CA LYS A 155 -9.31 8.88 1.17
C LYS A 155 -8.75 10.14 0.52
N VAL A 156 -8.57 10.14 -0.80
CA VAL A 156 -8.13 11.33 -1.55
C VAL A 156 -9.08 12.49 -1.33
N SER A 157 -10.40 12.29 -1.41
CA SER A 157 -11.37 13.37 -1.19
C SER A 157 -11.43 13.90 0.25
N GLN A 158 -11.08 13.07 1.23
CA GLN A 158 -10.98 13.50 2.63
C GLN A 158 -9.73 14.33 2.91
N VAL A 159 -8.62 14.01 2.26
CA VAL A 159 -7.31 14.67 2.46
C VAL A 159 -7.17 15.91 1.57
N CYS A 160 -7.77 15.88 0.38
CA CYS A 160 -7.74 16.90 -0.65
C CYS A 160 -9.16 17.21 -1.14
N PRO A 161 -9.95 17.94 -0.33
CA PRO A 161 -11.31 18.33 -0.67
C PRO A 161 -11.40 19.34 -1.82
#